data_AF-A0A066VLK3-F1
#
_entry.id   AF-A0A066VLK3-F1
#
_cell.length_a   1.000
_cell.length_b   1.000
_cell.length_c   1.000
_cell.angle_alpha   90.00
_cell.angle_beta   90.00
_cell.angle_gamma   90.00
#
_symmetry.space_group_name_H-M   'P 1'
#
loop_
_entity.id
_entity.type
_entity.pdbx_description
1 polymer ?
#
loop_
_entity_poly.entity_id
_entity_poly.type
_entity_poly.pdbx_seq_one_letter_code
_entity_poly.pdbx_strand_id
1 'polypeptide(L)'
;MRLPRIKSIRSDIDLLELYKLFFEGCSEVSETVHHPTSFYPKGGPAQLSHWISQREEGIVKVDVLLNRGACAFAIEATASLYSALVADLRTSSASASGVSTSAQGGYDDSAVRLSYSMAIVRFVNGIVDEQQTGLFAESIAMIAAKVGLPLWLVEIRHAATHQKCPTLQALREGAITALRWLHDYFWEHSVALVDRSTRSQIDFPDEVTFQGLQAHP
;
A
#
# COMPACT_ATOMS: atom_id res chain seq x y z
N MET A 1 13.92 -16.05 3.09
CA MET A 1 12.75 -15.43 2.43
C MET A 1 13.27 -14.67 1.23
N ARG A 2 12.88 -15.01 -0.01
CA ARG A 2 13.29 -14.23 -1.18
C ARG A 2 12.34 -13.03 -1.28
N LEU A 3 12.88 -11.83 -1.10
CA LEU A 3 12.12 -10.59 -1.30
C LEU A 3 11.57 -10.53 -2.73
N PRO A 4 10.37 -9.98 -2.94
CA PRO A 4 9.86 -9.62 -4.26
C PRO A 4 10.95 -8.93 -5.07
N ARG A 5 11.28 -9.47 -6.26
CA ARG A 5 12.16 -8.75 -7.17
C ARG A 5 11.35 -7.55 -7.66
N ILE A 6 11.68 -6.35 -7.20
CA ILE A 6 11.16 -5.09 -7.73
C ILE A 6 11.54 -5.05 -9.20
N LYS A 7 10.65 -5.55 -10.06
CA LYS A 7 10.77 -5.37 -11.51
C LYS A 7 10.23 -3.98 -11.80
N SER A 8 11.16 -3.03 -11.75
CA SER A 8 11.10 -1.72 -12.41
C SER A 8 10.02 -0.75 -11.90
N ILE A 9 10.29 -0.10 -10.76
CA ILE A 9 9.92 1.31 -10.63
C ILE A 9 11.02 2.09 -11.36
N ARG A 10 10.65 2.90 -12.36
CA ARG A 10 11.63 3.58 -13.22
C ARG A 10 12.42 4.67 -12.49
N SER A 11 11.94 5.17 -11.35
CA SER A 11 12.63 6.18 -10.55
C SER A 11 12.36 5.96 -9.08
N ASP A 12 13.43 5.89 -8.29
CA ASP A 12 13.43 5.96 -6.82
C ASP A 12 12.55 7.12 -6.30
N ILE A 13 12.43 8.21 -7.07
CA ILE A 13 11.61 9.39 -6.76
C ILE A 13 10.11 9.06 -6.75
N ASP A 14 9.61 8.29 -7.74
CA ASP A 14 8.19 7.95 -7.84
C ASP A 14 7.74 7.08 -6.66
N LEU A 15 8.61 6.18 -6.19
CA LEU A 15 8.33 5.33 -5.03
C LEU A 15 8.22 6.16 -3.75
N LEU A 16 9.18 7.05 -3.50
CA LEU A 16 9.17 7.91 -2.30
C LEU A 16 7.98 8.87 -2.30
N GLU A 17 7.62 9.40 -3.46
CA GLU A 17 6.44 10.27 -3.61
C GLU A 17 5.15 9.51 -3.33
N LEU A 18 4.98 8.31 -3.90
CA LEU A 18 3.83 7.45 -3.60
C LEU A 18 3.77 7.05 -2.12
N TYR A 19 4.92 6.75 -1.51
CA TYR A 19 4.99 6.44 -0.08
C TYR A 19 4.45 7.60 0.76
N LYS A 20 4.84 8.84 0.46
CA LYS A 20 4.31 10.04 1.13
C LYS A 20 2.81 10.16 0.93
N LEU A 21 2.32 10.09 -0.30
CA LEU A 21 0.89 10.22 -0.59
C LEU A 21 0.03 9.17 0.13
N PHE A 22 0.53 7.94 0.28
CA PHE A 22 -0.20 6.87 0.93
C PHE A 22 -0.03 6.79 2.45
N PHE A 23 1.11 7.18 3.02
CA PHE A 23 1.42 6.94 4.44
C PHE A 23 1.79 8.19 5.24
N GLU A 24 1.98 9.35 4.61
CA GLU A 24 2.18 10.60 5.35
C GLU A 24 0.91 10.96 6.13
N GLY A 25 1.09 11.46 7.36
CA GLY A 25 0.00 11.73 8.31
C GLY A 25 -0.58 10.50 9.02
N CYS A 26 -0.11 9.27 8.71
CA CYS A 26 -0.54 8.02 9.36
C CYS A 26 0.35 7.58 10.55
N SER A 27 1.46 8.28 10.80
CA SER A 27 2.43 7.98 11.85
C SER A 27 2.27 8.92 13.05
N GLU A 28 2.07 8.36 14.25
CA GLU A 28 2.50 9.04 15.47
C GLU A 28 4.02 8.89 15.57
N VAL A 29 4.71 9.99 15.87
CA VAL A 29 6.13 9.96 16.18
C VAL A 29 6.34 9.13 17.45
N SER A 30 6.65 7.83 17.27
CA SER A 30 7.32 7.02 18.28
C SER A 30 8.75 6.85 17.78
N GLU A 31 9.71 7.40 18.52
CA GLU A 31 11.14 7.53 18.16
C GLU A 31 11.88 6.20 17.89
N THR A 32 11.20 5.05 17.94
CA THR A 32 11.84 3.74 17.86
C THR A 32 11.34 2.84 16.73
N VAL A 33 10.24 3.19 16.04
CA VAL A 33 9.61 2.28 15.07
C VAL A 33 8.83 3.06 13.99
N HIS A 34 9.27 3.03 12.73
CA HIS A 34 8.63 3.72 11.57
C HIS A 34 7.32 3.06 11.10
N HIS A 35 6.44 2.62 12.00
CA HIS A 35 5.19 1.94 11.62
C HIS A 35 3.99 2.90 11.74
N PRO A 36 3.19 3.12 10.69
CA PRO A 36 1.98 3.93 10.79
C PRO A 36 0.98 3.28 11.75
N THR A 37 0.72 3.95 12.87
CA THR A 37 -0.20 3.47 13.93
C THR A 37 -1.67 3.58 13.51
N SER A 38 -1.99 4.42 12.52
CA SER A 38 -3.35 4.58 11.99
C SER A 38 -3.35 4.79 10.49
N PHE A 39 -4.02 3.89 9.76
CA PHE A 39 -4.31 4.04 8.33
C PHE A 39 -5.59 4.85 8.07
N TYR A 40 -6.22 5.34 9.14
CA TYR A 40 -7.30 6.33 9.08
C TYR A 40 -6.76 7.73 9.43
N PRO A 41 -7.32 8.79 8.82
CA PRO A 41 -7.03 10.16 9.21
C PRO A 41 -7.41 10.39 10.68
N LYS A 42 -6.49 11.01 11.43
CA LYS A 42 -6.77 11.57 12.75
C LYS A 42 -7.01 13.08 12.59
N GLY A 43 -8.10 13.61 13.12
CA GLY A 43 -8.37 15.05 13.13
C GLY A 43 -9.82 15.42 12.79
N GLY A 44 -10.04 16.72 12.64
CA GLY A 44 -11.34 17.29 12.25
C GLY A 44 -11.60 17.22 10.73
N PRO A 45 -12.71 17.80 10.27
CA PRO A 45 -13.15 17.70 8.88
C PRO A 45 -12.14 18.21 7.84
N ALA A 46 -11.37 19.25 8.16
CA ALA A 46 -10.34 19.81 7.28
C ALA A 46 -9.12 18.89 7.14
N GLN A 47 -8.72 18.21 8.23
CA GLN A 47 -7.65 17.20 8.16
C GLN A 47 -8.11 15.98 7.37
N LEU A 48 -9.37 15.56 7.54
CA LEU A 48 -9.97 14.48 6.77
C LEU A 48 -9.99 14.79 5.26
N SER A 49 -10.43 15.99 4.86
CA SER A 49 -10.47 16.36 3.44
C SER A 49 -9.09 16.42 2.81
N HIS A 50 -8.10 16.96 3.53
CA HIS A 50 -6.72 16.97 3.09
C HIS A 50 -6.15 15.55 2.95
N TRP A 51 -6.37 14.69 3.94
CA TRP A 51 -5.93 13.30 3.92
C TRP A 51 -6.52 12.54 2.72
N ILE A 52 -7.82 12.71 2.47
CA ILE A 52 -8.49 12.10 1.31
C ILE A 52 -7.85 12.58 0.01
N SER A 53 -7.61 13.89 -0.14
CA SER A 53 -7.01 14.47 -1.33
C SER A 53 -5.62 13.90 -1.63
N GLN A 54 -4.79 13.65 -0.60
CA GLN A 54 -3.47 13.03 -0.78
C GLN A 54 -3.58 11.59 -1.32
N ARG A 55 -4.52 10.79 -0.80
CA ARG A 55 -4.71 9.41 -1.26
C ARG A 55 -5.28 9.37 -2.68
N GLU A 56 -6.20 10.28 -3.01
CA GLU A 56 -6.72 10.44 -4.37
C GLU A 56 -5.60 10.79 -5.36
N GLU A 57 -4.68 11.69 -5.00
CA GLU A 57 -3.51 12.00 -5.83
C GLU A 57 -2.60 10.78 -6.03
N GLY A 58 -2.34 10.01 -4.95
CA GLY A 58 -1.59 8.76 -5.03
C GLY A 58 -2.22 7.73 -5.96
N ILE A 59 -3.55 7.56 -5.88
CA ILE A 59 -4.30 6.65 -6.76
C ILE A 59 -4.16 7.08 -8.22
N VAL A 60 -4.34 8.36 -8.54
CA VAL A 60 -4.20 8.88 -9.92
C VAL A 60 -2.79 8.64 -10.47
N LYS A 61 -1.75 8.81 -9.64
CA LYS A 61 -0.37 8.50 -10.04
C LYS A 61 -0.18 7.01 -10.33
N VAL A 62 -0.75 6.13 -9.51
CA VAL A 62 -0.70 4.68 -9.76
C VAL A 62 -1.42 4.29 -11.04
N ASP A 63 -2.56 4.89 -11.36
CA ASP A 63 -3.26 4.66 -12.63
C ASP A 63 -2.38 5.01 -13.84
N VAL A 64 -1.60 6.09 -13.76
CA VAL A 64 -0.63 6.45 -14.81
C VAL A 64 0.47 5.36 -14.93
N LEU A 65 0.95 4.80 -13.84
CA LEU A 65 1.95 3.72 -13.84
C LEU A 65 1.39 2.41 -14.42
N LEU A 66 0.14 2.08 -14.09
CA LEU A 66 -0.55 0.91 -14.61
C LEU A 66 -0.73 0.99 -16.12
N ASN A 67 -1.19 2.14 -16.64
CA ASN A 67 -1.33 2.37 -18.07
C ASN A 67 0.01 2.32 -18.84
N ARG A 68 1.14 2.45 -18.14
CA ARG A 68 2.49 2.34 -18.71
C ARG A 68 3.10 0.95 -18.56
N GLY A 69 2.42 0.01 -17.90
CA GLY A 69 2.88 -1.37 -17.70
C GLY A 69 4.05 -1.53 -16.72
N ALA A 70 4.27 -0.56 -15.83
CA ALA A 70 5.45 -0.49 -14.94
C ALA A 70 5.10 -0.43 -13.45
N CYS A 71 3.95 -0.99 -13.04
CA CYS A 71 3.49 -0.94 -11.66
C CYS A 71 3.74 -2.28 -10.95
N ALA A 72 4.43 -2.24 -9.80
CA ALA A 72 4.55 -3.40 -8.94
C ALA A 72 3.20 -3.75 -8.31
N PHE A 73 2.91 -5.05 -8.17
CA PHE A 73 1.64 -5.54 -7.59
C PHE A 73 1.32 -4.89 -6.24
N ALA A 74 2.31 -4.75 -5.35
CA ALA A 74 2.09 -4.14 -4.04
C ALA A 74 1.62 -2.66 -4.11
N ILE A 75 2.07 -1.92 -5.12
CA ILE A 75 1.65 -0.52 -5.35
C ILE A 75 0.20 -0.49 -5.85
N GLU A 76 -0.14 -1.34 -6.82
CA GLU A 76 -1.51 -1.50 -7.32
C GLU A 76 -2.48 -1.90 -6.21
N ALA A 77 -2.12 -2.91 -5.41
CA ALA A 77 -2.93 -3.38 -4.29
C ALA A 77 -3.14 -2.27 -3.24
N THR A 78 -2.09 -1.49 -2.94
CA THR A 78 -2.18 -0.35 -2.03
C THR A 78 -3.17 0.70 -2.54
N ALA A 79 -3.07 1.09 -3.82
CA ALA A 79 -3.99 2.05 -4.43
C ALA A 79 -5.44 1.53 -4.46
N SER A 80 -5.65 0.26 -4.77
CA SER A 80 -6.98 -0.36 -4.78
C SER A 80 -7.64 -0.36 -3.39
N LEU A 81 -6.87 -0.67 -2.34
CA LEU A 81 -7.35 -0.65 -0.95
C LEU A 81 -7.68 0.78 -0.49
N TYR A 82 -6.82 1.76 -0.80
CA TYR A 82 -7.12 3.15 -0.48
C TYR A 82 -8.29 3.72 -1.29
N SER A 83 -8.48 3.29 -2.54
CA SER A 83 -9.63 3.69 -3.35
C SER A 83 -10.95 3.25 -2.71
N ALA A 84 -11.02 2.00 -2.22
CA ALA A 84 -12.19 1.51 -1.48
C ALA A 84 -12.43 2.31 -0.18
N LEU A 85 -11.34 2.64 0.53
CA LEU A 85 -11.42 3.41 1.78
C LEU A 85 -11.85 4.87 1.56
N VAL A 86 -11.32 5.54 0.54
CA VAL A 86 -11.76 6.89 0.17
C VAL A 86 -13.23 6.90 -0.23
N ALA A 87 -13.68 5.94 -1.04
CA ALA A 87 -15.08 5.83 -1.43
C ALA A 87 -16.01 5.68 -0.21
N ASP A 88 -15.63 4.84 0.76
CA ASP A 88 -16.35 4.66 2.01
C ASP A 88 -16.48 5.97 2.83
N LEU A 89 -15.38 6.71 2.97
CA LEU A 89 -15.36 7.98 3.70
C LEU A 89 -16.25 9.04 3.02
N ARG A 90 -16.25 9.09 1.68
CA ARG A 90 -17.10 9.99 0.89
C ARG A 90 -18.58 9.66 1.06
N THR A 91 -18.94 8.38 0.98
CA THR A 91 -20.31 7.88 1.22
C THR A 91 -20.79 8.19 2.64
N SER A 92 -19.93 7.97 3.63
CA SER A 92 -20.23 8.25 5.04
C SER A 92 -20.47 9.75 5.28
N SER A 93 -19.69 10.61 4.62
CA SER A 93 -19.82 12.08 4.71
C SER A 93 -21.08 12.62 4.02
N ALA A 94 -21.45 12.06 2.87
CA ALA A 94 -22.67 12.41 2.14
C ALA A 94 -23.93 12.05 2.95
N SER A 95 -23.90 10.88 3.60
CA SER A 95 -24.98 10.42 4.48
C SER A 95 -25.16 11.32 5.70
N ALA A 96 -24.06 11.77 6.31
CA ALA A 96 -24.10 12.69 7.46
C ALA A 96 -24.63 14.09 7.09
N SER A 97 -24.46 14.51 5.84
CA SER A 97 -24.93 15.81 5.33
C SER A 97 -26.43 15.80 4.97
N GLY A 98 -27.13 14.68 5.15
CA GLY A 98 -28.56 14.54 4.85
C GLY A 98 -28.91 14.59 3.36
N VAL A 99 -27.91 14.47 2.48
CA VAL A 99 -28.09 14.55 1.01
C VAL A 99 -28.60 13.22 0.43
N SER A 100 -28.30 12.10 1.09
CA SER A 100 -28.65 10.75 0.61
C SER A 100 -30.05 10.33 1.09
N THR A 101 -30.89 9.85 0.16
CA THR A 101 -32.16 9.18 0.50
C THR A 101 -31.89 7.78 1.08
N SER A 102 -32.84 7.21 1.82
CA SER A 102 -32.70 5.88 2.43
C SER A 102 -32.41 4.76 1.42
N ALA A 103 -33.02 4.82 0.24
CA ALA A 103 -32.73 3.90 -0.86
C ALA A 103 -31.30 4.08 -1.38
N GLN A 104 -30.86 5.34 -1.59
CA GLN A 104 -29.51 5.65 -2.06
C GLN A 104 -28.44 5.16 -1.08
N GLY A 105 -28.64 5.37 0.23
CA GLY A 105 -27.69 4.91 1.26
C GLY A 105 -27.49 3.38 1.27
N GLY A 106 -28.54 2.60 0.98
CA GLY A 106 -28.43 1.15 0.85
C GLY A 106 -27.64 0.70 -0.38
N TYR A 107 -27.78 1.42 -1.51
CA TYR A 107 -26.97 1.18 -2.71
C TYR A 107 -25.51 1.57 -2.48
N ASP A 108 -25.25 2.71 -1.84
CA ASP A 108 -23.91 3.19 -1.58
C ASP A 108 -23.15 2.24 -0.62
N ASP A 109 -23.81 1.71 0.42
CA ASP A 109 -23.23 0.68 1.32
C ASP A 109 -22.85 -0.59 0.53
N SER A 110 -23.74 -1.06 -0.33
CA SER A 110 -23.49 -2.25 -1.17
C SER A 110 -22.30 -2.02 -2.11
N ALA A 111 -22.23 -0.85 -2.76
CA ALA A 111 -21.14 -0.49 -3.66
C ALA A 111 -19.79 -0.42 -2.93
N VAL A 112 -19.75 0.20 -1.75
CA VAL A 112 -18.54 0.27 -0.91
C VAL A 112 -18.09 -1.13 -0.48
N ARG A 113 -19.04 -1.99 -0.05
CA ARG A 113 -18.73 -3.39 0.33
C ARG A 113 -18.15 -4.19 -0.82
N LEU A 114 -18.69 -4.02 -2.03
CA LEU A 114 -18.15 -4.67 -3.24
C LEU A 114 -16.75 -4.14 -3.59
N SER A 115 -16.52 -2.83 -3.46
CA SER A 115 -15.22 -2.20 -3.69
C SER A 115 -14.14 -2.79 -2.76
N TYR A 116 -14.40 -2.82 -1.45
CA TYR A 116 -13.49 -3.45 -0.49
C TYR A 116 -13.29 -4.94 -0.76
N SER A 117 -14.38 -5.66 -1.03
CA SER A 117 -14.30 -7.10 -1.32
C SER A 117 -13.38 -7.36 -2.51
N MET A 118 -13.53 -6.61 -3.60
CA MET A 118 -12.69 -6.76 -4.78
C MET A 118 -11.23 -6.42 -4.49
N ALA A 119 -10.97 -5.31 -3.77
CA ALA A 119 -9.63 -4.91 -3.39
C ALA A 119 -8.91 -5.98 -2.55
N ILE A 120 -9.60 -6.54 -1.54
CA ILE A 120 -9.05 -7.60 -0.68
C ILE A 120 -8.85 -8.90 -1.45
N VAL A 121 -9.80 -9.29 -2.30
CA VAL A 121 -9.68 -10.50 -3.13
C VAL A 121 -8.49 -10.39 -4.08
N ARG A 122 -8.31 -9.25 -4.74
CA ARG A 122 -7.16 -8.98 -5.62
C ARG A 122 -5.85 -8.97 -4.85
N PHE A 123 -5.84 -8.36 -3.67
CA PHE A 123 -4.69 -8.37 -2.77
C PHE A 123 -4.27 -9.81 -2.38
N VAL A 124 -5.20 -10.62 -1.86
CA VAL A 124 -4.89 -11.98 -1.43
C VAL A 124 -4.46 -12.85 -2.61
N ASN A 125 -5.17 -12.77 -3.75
CA ASN A 125 -4.82 -13.56 -4.93
C ASN A 125 -3.45 -13.17 -5.49
N GLY A 126 -3.11 -11.88 -5.57
CA GLY A 126 -1.80 -11.49 -6.10
C GLY A 126 -0.63 -11.91 -5.22
N ILE A 127 -0.79 -11.93 -3.88
CA ILE A 127 0.20 -12.53 -2.97
C ILE A 127 0.33 -14.03 -3.23
N VAL A 128 -0.79 -14.73 -3.41
CA VAL A 128 -0.77 -16.16 -3.75
C VAL A 128 -0.04 -16.39 -5.06
N ASP A 129 -0.36 -15.63 -6.10
CA ASP A 129 0.22 -15.77 -7.43
C ASP A 129 1.73 -15.51 -7.42
N GLU A 130 2.20 -14.52 -6.65
CA GLU A 130 3.63 -14.24 -6.50
C GLU A 130 4.39 -15.36 -5.77
N GLN A 131 3.75 -15.98 -4.77
CA GLN A 131 4.40 -16.98 -3.91
C GLN A 131 4.24 -18.42 -4.43
N GLN A 132 3.31 -18.65 -5.36
CA GLN A 132 3.06 -19.94 -6.01
C GLN A 132 4.14 -20.27 -7.05
N THR A 133 5.37 -20.46 -6.57
CA THR A 133 6.57 -20.71 -7.39
C THR A 133 6.96 -22.18 -7.50
N GLY A 134 6.26 -23.05 -6.75
CA GLY A 134 6.55 -24.49 -6.69
C GLY A 134 6.05 -25.28 -7.90
N LEU A 135 6.56 -26.51 -8.04
CA LEU A 135 6.09 -27.46 -9.07
C LEU A 135 4.64 -27.93 -8.85
N PHE A 136 4.18 -27.91 -7.60
CA PHE A 136 2.83 -28.28 -7.20
C PHE A 136 2.13 -27.09 -6.58
N ALA A 137 0.82 -26.98 -6.82
CA ALA A 137 0.00 -25.93 -6.25
C ALA A 137 -0.12 -26.11 -4.73
N GLU A 138 0.33 -25.11 -3.99
CA GLU A 138 0.08 -24.99 -2.56
C GLU A 138 -1.27 -24.32 -2.29
N SER A 139 -1.91 -24.65 -1.17
CA SER A 139 -3.15 -24.00 -0.78
C SER A 139 -2.90 -22.54 -0.37
N ILE A 140 -3.91 -21.69 -0.59
CA ILE A 140 -3.86 -20.26 -0.22
C ILE A 140 -3.52 -20.09 1.26
N ALA A 141 -4.11 -20.90 2.14
CA ALA A 141 -3.86 -20.84 3.59
C ALA A 141 -2.41 -21.18 3.94
N MET A 142 -1.81 -22.17 3.27
CA MET A 142 -0.39 -22.52 3.46
C MET A 142 0.53 -21.39 3.00
N ILE A 143 0.26 -20.81 1.84
CA ILE A 143 1.03 -19.67 1.33
C ILE A 143 0.91 -18.48 2.29
N ALA A 144 -0.31 -18.14 2.72
CA ALA A 144 -0.55 -17.06 3.67
C ALA A 144 0.24 -17.26 4.97
N ALA A 145 0.20 -18.46 5.55
CA ALA A 145 0.97 -18.79 6.74
C ALA A 145 2.49 -18.63 6.54
N LYS A 146 3.02 -19.04 5.37
CA LYS A 146 4.46 -18.92 5.05
C LYS A 146 4.94 -17.48 4.95
N VAL A 147 4.10 -16.57 4.45
CA VAL A 147 4.44 -15.14 4.31
C VAL A 147 3.96 -14.28 5.48
N GLY A 148 3.42 -14.90 6.54
CA GLY A 148 2.90 -14.18 7.70
C GLY A 148 1.64 -13.36 7.42
N LEU A 149 0.89 -13.67 6.36
CA LEU A 149 -0.39 -13.04 6.08
C LEU A 149 -1.45 -13.59 7.04
N PRO A 150 -2.22 -12.73 7.76
CA PRO A 150 -3.27 -13.19 8.66
C PRO A 150 -4.32 -14.06 7.93
N LEU A 151 -4.56 -15.27 8.45
CA LEU A 151 -5.43 -16.26 7.79
C LEU A 151 -6.88 -15.79 7.61
N TRP A 152 -7.39 -14.93 8.49
CA TRP A 152 -8.75 -14.39 8.34
C TRP A 152 -8.91 -13.47 7.11
N LEU A 153 -7.83 -12.93 6.53
CA LEU A 153 -7.91 -12.26 5.23
C LEU A 153 -8.18 -13.26 4.09
N VAL A 154 -7.67 -14.49 4.21
CA VAL A 154 -8.01 -15.60 3.30
C VAL A 154 -9.48 -15.99 3.48
N GLU A 155 -9.99 -15.99 4.71
CA GLU A 155 -11.41 -16.22 5.00
C GLU A 155 -12.30 -15.13 4.40
N ILE A 156 -11.93 -13.84 4.53
CA ILE A 156 -12.63 -12.74 3.87
C ILE A 156 -12.65 -12.93 2.37
N ARG A 157 -11.52 -13.26 1.75
CA ARG A 157 -11.44 -13.54 0.32
C ARG A 157 -12.37 -14.69 -0.06
N HIS A 158 -12.38 -15.79 0.70
CA HIS A 158 -13.23 -16.93 0.43
C HIS A 158 -14.72 -16.57 0.54
N ALA A 159 -15.10 -15.85 1.61
CA ALA A 159 -16.47 -15.43 1.83
C ALA A 159 -16.95 -14.45 0.74
N ALA A 160 -16.12 -13.50 0.33
CA ALA A 160 -16.42 -12.53 -0.71
C ALA A 160 -16.66 -13.16 -2.10
N THR A 161 -16.03 -14.31 -2.40
CA THR A 161 -16.15 -14.96 -3.72
C THR A 161 -17.14 -16.10 -3.76
N HIS A 162 -17.32 -16.84 -2.66
CA HIS A 162 -18.08 -18.10 -2.65
C HIS A 162 -19.22 -18.13 -1.64
N GLN A 163 -19.31 -17.15 -0.75
CA GLN A 163 -20.34 -17.11 0.29
C GLN A 163 -21.05 -15.76 0.29
N LYS A 164 -21.67 -15.40 1.42
CA LYS A 164 -22.26 -14.08 1.61
C LYS A 164 -21.12 -13.05 1.76
N CYS A 165 -21.23 -11.96 1.00
CA CYS A 165 -20.33 -10.81 1.12
C CYS A 165 -20.19 -10.39 2.60
N PRO A 166 -18.96 -10.21 3.12
CA PRO A 166 -18.73 -9.83 4.52
C PRO A 166 -19.39 -8.49 4.89
N THR A 167 -19.50 -8.23 6.19
CA THR A 167 -20.02 -6.95 6.69
C THR A 167 -19.06 -5.82 6.35
N LEU A 168 -19.57 -4.59 6.23
CA LEU A 168 -18.72 -3.42 5.95
C LEU A 168 -17.65 -3.24 7.03
N GLN A 169 -17.97 -3.51 8.31
CA GLN A 169 -16.99 -3.46 9.39
C GLN A 169 -15.85 -4.46 9.19
N ALA A 170 -16.15 -5.73 8.89
CA ALA A 170 -15.13 -6.75 8.64
C ALA A 170 -14.26 -6.39 7.42
N LEU A 171 -14.86 -5.80 6.39
CA LEU A 171 -14.15 -5.33 5.20
C LEU A 171 -13.21 -4.15 5.49
N ARG A 172 -13.65 -3.17 6.30
CA ARG A 172 -12.81 -2.06 6.77
C ARG A 172 -11.61 -2.59 7.54
N GLU A 173 -11.84 -3.45 8.53
CA GLU A 173 -10.77 -4.06 9.32
C GLU A 173 -9.82 -4.88 8.44
N GLY A 174 -10.37 -5.63 7.47
CA GLY A 174 -9.61 -6.41 6.50
C GLY A 174 -8.71 -5.55 5.63
N ALA A 175 -9.23 -4.45 5.10
CA ALA A 175 -8.46 -3.52 4.28
C ALA A 175 -7.32 -2.87 5.06
N ILE A 176 -7.56 -2.45 6.31
CA ILE A 176 -6.52 -1.89 7.18
C ILE A 176 -5.43 -2.92 7.48
N THR A 177 -5.82 -4.17 7.72
CA THR A 177 -4.87 -5.26 7.98
C THR A 177 -4.04 -5.59 6.74
N ALA A 178 -4.66 -5.58 5.55
CA ALA A 178 -3.95 -5.72 4.28
C ALA A 178 -2.97 -4.55 4.03
N LEU A 179 -3.38 -3.31 4.30
CA LEU A 179 -2.52 -2.12 4.18
C LEU A 179 -1.32 -2.17 5.14
N ARG A 180 -1.51 -2.63 6.39
CA ARG A 180 -0.42 -2.89 7.33
C ARG A 180 0.55 -3.92 6.78
N TRP A 181 0.04 -5.05 6.32
CA TRP A 181 0.89 -6.10 5.78
C TRP A 181 1.69 -5.61 4.56
N LEU A 182 1.07 -4.85 3.65
CA LEU A 182 1.76 -4.24 2.50
C LEU A 182 2.82 -3.23 2.95
N HIS A 183 2.52 -2.43 3.97
CA HIS A 183 3.47 -1.47 4.52
C HIS A 183 4.74 -2.17 5.01
N ASP A 184 4.58 -3.15 5.91
CA ASP A 184 5.68 -3.82 6.58
C ASP A 184 6.46 -4.72 5.60
N TYR A 185 5.75 -5.44 4.73
CA TYR A 185 6.37 -6.40 3.82
C TYR A 185 7.02 -5.75 2.58
N PHE A 186 6.40 -4.69 2.04
CA PHE A 186 6.85 -4.09 0.78
C PHE A 186 7.38 -2.66 0.96
N TRP A 187 6.61 -1.76 1.56
CA TRP A 187 6.95 -0.33 1.54
C TRP A 187 8.16 0.01 2.39
N GLU A 188 8.25 -0.48 3.63
CA GLU A 188 9.42 -0.22 4.51
C GLU A 188 10.72 -0.68 3.84
N HIS A 189 10.70 -1.88 3.27
CA HIS A 189 11.86 -2.45 2.60
C HIS A 189 12.24 -1.66 1.34
N SER A 190 11.25 -1.25 0.55
CA SER A 190 11.47 -0.56 -0.72
C SER A 190 12.01 0.85 -0.49
N VAL A 191 11.45 1.60 0.47
CA VAL A 191 11.94 2.94 0.84
C VAL A 191 13.36 2.86 1.40
N ALA A 192 13.63 1.92 2.31
CA ALA A 192 14.97 1.75 2.88
C ALA A 192 16.03 1.37 1.83
N LEU A 193 15.65 0.65 0.76
CA LEU A 193 16.55 0.35 -0.36
C LEU A 193 16.89 1.60 -1.16
N VAL A 194 15.91 2.46 -1.43
CA VAL A 194 16.11 3.74 -2.12
C VAL A 194 17.01 4.68 -1.32
N ASP A 195 16.79 4.80 -0.01
CA ASP A 195 17.62 5.65 0.85
C ASP A 195 19.09 5.20 0.90
N ARG A 196 19.34 3.88 0.86
CA ARG A 196 20.70 3.34 0.77
C ARG A 196 21.35 3.61 -0.59
N SER A 197 20.59 3.43 -1.67
CA SER A 197 21.04 3.70 -3.05
C SER A 197 21.49 5.15 -3.20
N THR A 198 20.66 6.10 -2.77
CA THR A 198 20.96 7.54 -2.83
C THR A 198 22.18 7.92 -1.97
N ARG A 199 22.32 7.37 -0.76
CA ARG A 199 23.48 7.63 0.11
C ARG A 199 24.79 7.09 -0.45
N SER A 200 24.77 5.94 -1.11
CA SER A 200 25.96 5.35 -1.76
C SER A 200 26.45 6.12 -2.99
N GLN A 201 25.60 6.93 -3.63
CA GLN A 201 25.98 7.78 -4.76
C GLN A 201 26.61 9.12 -4.33
N ILE A 202 26.56 9.47 -3.04
CA ILE A 202 27.05 10.76 -2.50
C ILE A 202 28.44 10.63 -1.86
N ASP A 203 29.01 9.41 -1.77
CA ASP A 203 30.37 9.22 -1.23
C ASP A 203 31.43 9.67 -2.26
N PHE A 204 32.24 10.65 -1.86
CA PHE A 204 33.22 11.36 -2.71
C PHE A 204 34.41 10.46 -3.10
N PRO A 205 34.98 10.60 -4.31
CA PRO A 205 36.25 9.95 -4.64
C PRO A 205 37.40 10.52 -3.80
N ASP A 206 38.22 9.59 -3.31
CA ASP A 206 39.36 9.76 -2.42
C ASP A 206 40.36 10.86 -2.83
N GLU A 207 40.86 11.55 -1.82
CA GLU A 207 42.19 12.16 -1.69
C GLU A 207 42.94 12.48 -3.00
N VAL A 208 42.92 13.76 -3.40
CA VAL A 208 43.93 14.31 -4.32
C VAL A 208 45.29 14.22 -3.62
N THR A 209 46.00 13.11 -3.83
CA THR A 209 47.39 12.96 -3.44
C THR A 209 48.21 13.91 -4.33
N PHE A 210 48.45 15.12 -3.85
CA PHE A 210 49.34 16.08 -4.51
C PHE A 210 50.79 15.63 -4.24
N GLN A 211 51.32 14.74 -5.07
CA GLN A 211 52.75 14.42 -5.08
C GLN A 211 53.55 15.63 -5.59
N GLY A 212 53.97 16.49 -4.66
CA GLY A 212 55.10 17.37 -4.86
C GLY A 212 56.39 16.65 -4.47
N LEU A 213 57.29 16.41 -5.43
CA LEU A 213 58.77 16.41 -5.28
C LEU A 213 59.40 15.84 -6.56
N GLN A 214 59.76 16.72 -7.51
CA GLN A 214 60.92 16.49 -8.36
C GLN A 214 62.06 17.32 -7.80
N ALA A 215 63.06 16.64 -7.24
CA ALA A 215 64.37 17.19 -6.92
C ALA A 215 65.44 16.26 -7.51
N HIS A 216 66.05 16.73 -8.61
CA HIS A 216 67.46 16.61 -9.01
C HIS A 216 68.06 15.21 -9.30
N PRO A 217 69.18 15.12 -10.06
CA PRO A 217 70.22 16.12 -10.36
C PRO A 217 70.03 16.93 -11.64
#